data_AF-A0A848LK24-F1
#
_entry.id   AF-A0A848LK24-F1
#
_cell.length_a   1.000
_cell.length_b   1.000
_cell.length_c   1.000
_cell.angle_alpha   90.00
_cell.angle_beta   90.00
_cell.angle_gamma   90.00
#
_symmetry.space_group_name_H-M   'P 1'
#
loop_
_entity.id
_entity.type
_entity.pdbx_description
1 polymer ?
#
loop_
_entity_poly.entity_id
_entity_poly.type
_entity_poly.pdbx_seq_one_letter_code
_entity_poly.pdbx_strand_id
1 'polypeptide(L)'
;MRPRIGRIALLGWLLVSAFGAGCATGVAGRIPPAVFQFHEVVRNQGGEAGGWKVSQTTITLTRVSRTHPVRANCDVEIGVPLRSVGGGAVPDVVAQEAAATAADQAARFALGRRPVTSAELCDLFLLEMRRLLAATLRGCRVRRFVEPDIPQTTFVPE
;
A
#
# COMPACT_ATOMS: atom_id res chain seq x y z
N MET A 1 74.32 -22.40 26.14
CA MET A 1 73.04 -23.13 25.96
C MET A 1 72.04 -22.19 25.30
N ARG A 2 71.53 -22.52 24.10
CA ARG A 2 70.37 -21.88 23.44
C ARG A 2 69.12 -22.72 23.76
N PRO A 3 67.94 -22.08 23.87
CA PRO A 3 66.96 -22.09 22.77
C PRO A 3 66.46 -20.64 22.51
N ARG A 4 66.25 -20.08 21.30
CA ARG A 4 65.53 -20.42 20.06
C ARG A 4 64.03 -20.70 20.25
N ILE A 5 63.24 -20.11 19.32
CA ILE A 5 61.79 -20.28 19.05
C ILE A 5 60.93 -19.26 19.82
N GLY A 6 60.14 -18.37 19.21
CA GLY A 6 59.79 -18.17 17.81
C GLY A 6 58.66 -17.12 17.74
N ARG A 7 58.81 -16.12 16.87
CA ARG A 7 57.74 -15.22 16.45
C ARG A 7 56.80 -15.99 15.51
N ILE A 8 55.54 -16.18 15.90
CA ILE A 8 54.40 -16.55 15.05
C ILE A 8 53.19 -15.87 15.71
N ALA A 9 52.74 -14.66 15.34
CA ALA A 9 52.12 -14.23 14.09
C ALA A 9 50.86 -15.03 13.72
N LEU A 10 49.71 -14.34 13.80
CA LEU A 10 48.47 -14.57 13.04
C LEU A 10 47.66 -15.86 13.31
N LEU A 11 46.51 -15.65 13.96
CA LEU A 11 45.21 -16.24 13.62
C LEU A 11 44.18 -15.26 14.23
N GLY A 12 43.80 -14.17 13.57
CA GLY A 12 43.22 -14.20 12.22
C GLY A 12 41.81 -14.78 12.27
N TRP A 13 40.98 -14.36 13.23
CA TRP A 13 39.56 -14.73 13.29
C TRP A 13 38.78 -13.92 12.24
N LEU A 14 39.00 -14.30 10.99
CA LEU A 14 38.17 -13.97 9.84
C LEU A 14 37.21 -15.14 9.63
N LEU A 15 35.98 -14.80 9.25
CA LEU A 15 34.89 -15.67 8.78
C LEU A 15 33.94 -16.21 9.87
N VAL A 16 33.14 -15.30 10.43
CA VAL A 16 31.76 -15.64 10.80
C VAL A 16 30.83 -14.78 9.95
N SER A 17 30.42 -15.42 8.85
CA SER A 17 29.05 -15.38 8.35
C SER A 17 28.58 -14.08 7.69
N ALA A 18 28.89 -14.00 6.39
CA ALA A 18 27.97 -13.44 5.42
C ALA A 18 26.65 -14.26 5.42
N PHE A 19 25.76 -14.01 6.37
CA PHE A 19 24.33 -14.29 6.17
C PHE A 19 23.72 -13.09 5.46
N GLY A 20 23.99 -13.02 4.16
CA GLY A 20 23.10 -12.36 3.22
C GLY A 20 21.81 -13.16 3.12
N ALA A 21 20.93 -13.02 4.10
CA ALA A 21 19.51 -13.33 3.95
C ALA A 21 18.77 -11.99 3.91
N GLY A 22 18.77 -11.38 2.72
CA GLY A 22 17.85 -10.30 2.41
C GLY A 22 16.43 -10.84 2.41
N CYS A 23 15.84 -11.03 3.59
CA CYS A 23 14.41 -11.23 3.77
C CYS A 23 13.77 -9.84 3.87
N ALA A 24 13.71 -9.13 2.76
CA ALA A 24 12.91 -7.92 2.64
C ALA A 24 12.15 -7.93 1.31
N THR A 25 11.46 -9.04 1.04
CA THR A 25 10.34 -9.04 0.11
C THR A 25 9.06 -9.27 0.92
N GLY A 26 8.85 -8.40 1.90
CA GLY A 26 7.58 -8.22 2.57
C GLY A 26 7.13 -6.81 2.30
N VAL A 27 5.86 -6.62 1.97
CA VAL A 27 5.20 -5.34 2.23
C VAL A 27 5.29 -5.18 3.74
N ALA A 28 6.28 -4.41 4.20
CA ALA A 28 6.50 -4.18 5.61
C ALA A 28 5.43 -3.18 6.07
N GLY A 29 4.30 -3.73 6.49
CA GLY A 29 3.15 -2.97 6.96
C GLY A 29 1.84 -3.42 6.31
N ARG A 30 0.86 -3.74 7.16
CA ARG A 30 -0.55 -3.72 6.79
C ARG A 30 -0.97 -2.25 6.69
N ILE A 31 -1.59 -1.84 5.58
CA ILE A 31 -2.13 -0.48 5.43
C ILE A 31 -3.26 -0.32 6.45
N PRO A 32 -3.15 0.59 7.42
CA PRO A 32 -4.17 0.72 8.46
C PRO A 32 -5.43 1.41 7.91
N PRO A 33 -6.63 1.00 8.35
CA PRO A 33 -7.89 1.63 7.93
C PRO A 33 -7.94 3.14 8.16
N ALA A 34 -7.28 3.63 9.21
CA ALA A 34 -7.23 5.06 9.58
C ALA A 34 -6.55 5.96 8.53
N VAL A 35 -5.81 5.40 7.58
CA VAL A 35 -5.26 6.14 6.45
C VAL A 35 -6.39 6.58 5.50
N PHE A 36 -7.50 5.85 5.42
CA PHE A 36 -8.60 6.19 4.52
C PHE A 36 -9.65 7.06 5.22
N GLN A 37 -9.37 8.35 5.36
CA GLN A 37 -10.34 9.28 5.95
C GLN A 37 -11.34 9.71 4.88
N PHE A 38 -12.63 9.39 5.08
CA PHE A 38 -13.69 9.71 4.14
C PHE A 38 -14.36 11.03 4.51
N HIS A 39 -14.53 11.88 3.51
CA HIS A 39 -15.20 13.17 3.63
C HIS A 39 -16.39 13.20 2.68
N GLU A 40 -17.54 13.65 3.17
CA GLU A 40 -18.74 13.78 2.35
C GLU A 40 -18.56 14.91 1.32
N VAL A 41 -18.68 14.56 0.04
CA VAL A 41 -18.49 15.50 -1.10
C VAL A 41 -19.82 15.82 -1.75
N VAL A 42 -20.71 14.84 -1.84
CA VAL A 42 -22.07 15.03 -2.34
C VAL A 42 -23.03 14.68 -1.22
N ARG A 43 -23.80 15.68 -0.77
CA ARG A 43 -24.79 15.47 0.27
C ARG A 43 -25.95 14.61 -0.21
N ASN A 44 -26.43 13.72 0.66
CA ASN A 44 -27.68 13.01 0.40
C ASN A 44 -28.86 13.99 0.58
N GLN A 45 -29.57 14.30 -0.51
CA GLN A 45 -30.69 15.24 -0.49
C GLN A 45 -32.08 14.59 -0.25
N GLY A 46 -32.17 13.27 0.00
CA GLY A 46 -33.47 12.63 0.30
C GLY A 46 -33.57 11.14 -0.04
N GLY A 47 -34.80 10.68 -0.31
CA GLY A 47 -35.22 9.26 -0.33
C GLY A 47 -34.65 8.34 -1.41
N GLU A 48 -33.63 8.76 -2.16
CA GLU A 48 -32.94 7.91 -3.15
C GLU A 48 -31.52 7.54 -2.71
N ALA A 49 -30.91 6.59 -3.43
CA ALA A 49 -29.50 6.23 -3.29
C ALA A 49 -28.62 7.41 -3.75
N GLY A 50 -28.50 8.43 -2.89
CA GLY A 50 -27.82 9.67 -3.15
C GLY A 50 -26.68 9.93 -2.18
N GLY A 51 -25.66 10.62 -2.68
CA GLY A 51 -24.53 11.11 -1.91
C GLY A 51 -23.29 10.22 -1.92
N TRP A 52 -22.14 10.87 -1.81
CA TRP A 52 -20.82 10.26 -1.94
C TRP A 52 -19.88 10.82 -0.88
N LYS A 53 -19.04 9.94 -0.36
CA LYS A 53 -17.88 10.30 0.44
C LYS A 53 -16.62 9.87 -0.27
N VAL A 54 -15.56 10.67 -0.13
CA VAL A 54 -14.30 10.49 -0.82
C VAL A 54 -13.16 10.46 0.19
N SER A 55 -12.18 9.59 -0.06
CA SER A 55 -10.90 9.57 0.64
C SER A 55 -9.77 9.72 -0.37
N GLN A 56 -8.80 10.58 -0.09
CA GLN A 56 -7.59 10.75 -0.88
C GLN A 56 -6.36 10.33 -0.06
N THR A 57 -5.59 9.40 -0.62
CA THR A 57 -4.39 8.86 0.01
C THR A 57 -3.26 8.69 -1.00
N THR A 58 -2.05 9.06 -0.64
CA THR A 58 -0.84 8.66 -1.36
C THR A 58 -0.23 7.42 -0.69
N ILE A 59 -0.11 6.32 -1.43
CA ILE A 59 0.48 5.07 -0.93
C ILE A 59 1.86 4.89 -1.56
N THR A 60 2.88 4.81 -0.72
CA THR A 60 4.24 4.48 -1.18
C THR A 60 4.38 2.96 -1.30
N LEU A 61 4.70 2.48 -2.50
CA LEU A 61 5.00 1.08 -2.78
C LEU A 61 6.50 0.94 -3.03
N THR A 62 7.15 0.06 -2.27
CA THR A 62 8.59 -0.19 -2.41
C THR A 62 8.84 -1.67 -2.63
N ARG A 63 9.55 -2.00 -3.71
CA ARG A 63 10.15 -3.32 -3.93
C ARG A 63 11.66 -3.21 -3.78
N VAL A 64 12.19 -3.82 -2.74
CA VAL A 64 13.63 -4.01 -2.60
C VAL A 64 14.05 -5.21 -3.47
N SER A 65 14.89 -4.96 -4.47
CA SER A 65 15.44 -5.99 -5.36
C SER A 65 16.88 -5.63 -5.71
N ARG A 66 17.74 -6.64 -5.85
CA ARG A 66 19.15 -6.46 -6.24
C ARG A 66 19.32 -6.02 -7.69
N THR A 67 18.36 -6.36 -8.56
CA THR A 67 18.47 -6.09 -10.00
C THR A 67 17.67 -4.87 -10.43
N HIS A 68 16.47 -4.69 -9.87
CA HIS A 68 15.55 -3.62 -10.23
C HIS A 68 14.77 -3.16 -9.01
N PRO A 69 15.37 -2.35 -8.11
CA PRO A 69 14.63 -1.70 -7.05
C PRO A 69 13.63 -0.71 -7.65
N VAL A 70 12.39 -0.70 -7.14
CA VAL A 70 11.35 0.22 -7.60
C VAL A 70 10.65 0.81 -6.39
N ARG A 71 10.49 2.12 -6.39
CA ARG A 71 9.68 2.88 -5.44
C ARG A 71 8.69 3.74 -6.23
N ALA A 72 7.43 3.72 -5.82
CA ALA A 72 6.39 4.53 -6.46
C ALA A 72 5.48 5.14 -5.38
N ASN A 73 5.09 6.39 -5.58
CA ASN A 73 4.08 7.06 -4.78
C ASN A 73 2.80 7.07 -5.61
N CYS A 74 1.81 6.30 -5.20
CA CYS A 74 0.57 6.11 -5.94
C CYS A 74 -0.56 6.87 -5.26
N ASP A 75 -1.00 7.94 -5.92
CA ASP A 75 -2.14 8.74 -5.48
C ASP A 75 -3.44 8.00 -5.80
N VAL A 76 -4.22 7.73 -4.76
CA VAL A 76 -5.49 7.02 -4.85
C VAL A 76 -6.62 7.81 -4.21
N GLU A 77 -7.64 8.06 -5.01
CA GLU A 77 -8.93 8.57 -4.57
C GLU A 77 -9.96 7.46 -4.60
N ILE A 78 -10.67 7.32 -3.49
CA ILE A 78 -11.72 6.33 -3.30
C ILE A 78 -13.03 7.05 -3.05
N GLY A 79 -13.97 6.91 -3.97
CA GLY A 79 -15.35 7.34 -3.80
C GLY A 79 -16.23 6.17 -3.34
N VAL A 80 -16.96 6.34 -2.24
CA VAL A 80 -17.90 5.36 -1.69
C VAL A 80 -19.27 6.02 -1.61
N PRO A 81 -20.35 5.34 -2.04
CA PRO A 81 -21.68 5.89 -1.88
C PRO A 81 -22.08 5.90 -0.40
N LEU A 82 -22.84 6.91 0.03
CA LEU A 82 -23.35 6.96 1.40
C LEU A 82 -24.32 5.80 1.71
N ARG A 83 -24.95 5.25 0.67
CA ARG A 83 -25.82 4.06 0.74
C ARG A 83 -25.47 3.08 -0.37
N SER A 84 -25.43 1.79 -0.05
CA SER A 84 -25.19 0.76 -1.06
C SER A 84 -26.44 0.53 -1.93
N VAL A 85 -26.25 0.17 -3.20
CA VAL A 85 -27.35 -0.18 -4.11
C VAL A 85 -28.09 -1.41 -3.58
N GLY A 86 -29.36 -1.23 -3.20
CA GLY A 86 -30.19 -2.28 -2.60
C GLY A 86 -29.84 -2.59 -1.13
N GLY A 87 -29.10 -1.71 -0.46
CA GLY A 87 -28.65 -1.90 0.92
C GLY A 87 -28.81 -0.66 1.82
N GLY A 88 -28.31 -0.78 3.05
CA GLY A 88 -28.30 0.28 4.06
C GLY A 88 -27.21 1.35 3.83
N ALA A 89 -27.08 2.26 4.78
CA ALA A 89 -25.97 3.21 4.82
C ALA A 89 -24.63 2.48 4.88
N VAL A 90 -23.58 3.08 4.32
CA VAL A 90 -22.20 2.58 4.39
C VAL A 90 -21.46 3.39 5.46
N PRO A 91 -21.21 2.82 6.66
CA PRO A 91 -20.46 3.51 7.71
C PRO A 91 -19.01 3.80 7.27
N ASP A 92 -18.37 4.80 7.88
CA ASP A 92 -16.97 5.12 7.59
C ASP A 92 -16.04 3.99 7.96
N VAL A 93 -16.26 3.35 9.10
CA VAL A 93 -15.47 2.18 9.54
C VAL A 93 -15.50 1.06 8.50
N VAL A 94 -16.67 0.77 7.93
CA VAL A 94 -16.81 -0.26 6.87
C VAL A 94 -16.09 0.16 5.60
N ALA A 95 -16.21 1.43 5.20
CA ALA A 95 -15.51 1.95 4.02
C ALA A 95 -13.98 1.93 4.21
N GLN A 96 -13.50 2.26 5.41
CA GLN A 96 -12.10 2.26 5.81
C GLN A 96 -11.50 0.86 5.78
N GLU A 97 -12.17 -0.11 6.40
CA GLU A 97 -11.72 -1.50 6.44
C GLU A 97 -11.68 -2.12 5.04
N ALA A 98 -12.71 -1.86 4.23
CA ALA A 98 -12.76 -2.35 2.85
C ALA A 98 -11.65 -1.74 2.00
N ALA A 99 -11.42 -0.42 2.11
CA ALA A 99 -10.37 0.28 1.40
C ALA A 99 -8.97 -0.23 1.79
N ALA A 100 -8.69 -0.36 3.09
CA ALA A 100 -7.42 -0.89 3.58
C ALA A 100 -7.17 -2.33 3.13
N THR A 101 -8.17 -3.20 3.24
CA THR A 101 -8.06 -4.59 2.82
C THR A 101 -7.79 -4.69 1.31
N ALA A 102 -8.51 -3.90 0.50
CA ALA A 102 -8.31 -3.85 -0.95
C ALA A 102 -6.93 -3.29 -1.32
N ALA A 103 -6.48 -2.22 -0.66
CA ALA A 103 -5.18 -1.62 -0.88
C ALA A 103 -4.05 -2.59 -0.52
N ASP A 104 -4.14 -3.30 0.60
CA ASP A 104 -3.14 -4.29 1.01
C ASP A 104 -2.97 -5.41 -0.01
N GLN A 105 -4.11 -5.97 -0.44
CA GLN A 105 -4.12 -7.05 -1.42
C GLN A 105 -3.61 -6.57 -2.78
N ALA A 106 -4.02 -5.37 -3.22
CA ALA A 106 -3.57 -4.75 -4.44
C ALA A 106 -2.07 -4.43 -4.42
N ALA A 107 -1.54 -3.95 -3.29
CA ALA A 107 -0.10 -3.70 -3.11
C ALA A 107 0.70 -4.99 -3.26
N ARG A 108 0.28 -6.07 -2.59
CA ARG A 108 0.93 -7.39 -2.69
C ARG A 108 0.87 -7.92 -4.12
N PHE A 109 -0.26 -7.79 -4.79
CA PHE A 109 -0.43 -8.19 -6.18
C PHE A 109 0.53 -7.40 -7.10
N ALA A 110 0.48 -6.07 -7.05
CA ALA A 110 1.26 -5.21 -7.94
C ALA A 110 2.78 -5.39 -7.73
N LEU A 111 3.22 -5.49 -6.47
CA LEU A 111 4.63 -5.77 -6.15
C LEU A 111 5.05 -7.18 -6.60
N GLY A 112 4.15 -8.16 -6.46
CA GLY A 112 4.36 -9.55 -6.89
C GLY A 112 4.50 -9.72 -8.41
N ARG A 113 3.90 -8.82 -9.21
CA ARG A 113 4.04 -8.78 -10.67
C ARG A 113 5.40 -8.32 -11.16
N ARG A 114 6.24 -7.80 -10.26
CA ARG A 114 7.60 -7.33 -10.55
C ARG A 114 7.68 -6.27 -11.67
N PRO A 115 6.88 -5.19 -11.64
CA PRO A 115 6.95 -4.12 -12.63
C PRO A 115 8.34 -3.49 -12.70
N VAL A 116 8.72 -3.00 -13.88
CA VAL A 116 10.04 -2.39 -14.11
C VAL A 116 10.01 -0.90 -13.78
N THR A 117 8.86 -0.26 -13.92
CA THR A 117 8.70 1.19 -13.72
C THR A 117 7.75 1.52 -12.56
N SER A 118 7.91 2.72 -12.01
CA SER A 118 7.00 3.24 -10.96
C SER A 118 5.58 3.49 -11.49
N ALA A 119 5.45 3.95 -12.74
CA ALA A 119 4.15 4.18 -13.38
C ALA A 119 3.36 2.86 -13.53
N GLU A 120 4.01 1.82 -14.07
CA GLU A 120 3.42 0.49 -14.20
C GLU A 120 3.01 -0.09 -12.83
N LEU A 121 3.82 0.13 -11.79
CA LEU A 121 3.50 -0.29 -10.43
C LEU A 121 2.21 0.37 -9.92
N CYS A 122 2.05 1.68 -10.12
CA CYS A 122 0.82 2.38 -9.71
C CYS A 122 -0.40 1.98 -10.53
N ASP A 123 -0.24 1.74 -11.84
CA ASP A 123 -1.36 1.32 -12.68
C ASP A 123 -1.86 -0.07 -12.30
N LEU A 124 -0.96 -1.03 -12.05
CA LEU A 124 -1.30 -2.35 -11.53
C LEU A 124 -1.99 -2.27 -10.16
N PHE A 125 -1.48 -1.41 -9.28
CA PHE A 125 -2.06 -1.18 -7.97
C PHE A 125 -3.49 -0.63 -8.06
N LEU A 126 -3.70 0.45 -8.81
CA LEU A 126 -5.02 1.07 -8.96
C LEU A 126 -6.03 0.14 -9.64
N LEU A 127 -5.60 -0.60 -10.66
CA LEU A 127 -6.44 -1.56 -11.36
C LEU A 127 -6.93 -2.66 -10.40
N GLU A 128 -6.01 -3.27 -9.65
CA GLU A 128 -6.35 -4.36 -8.74
C GLU A 128 -7.16 -3.86 -7.54
N MET A 129 -6.83 -2.70 -6.99
CA MET A 129 -7.58 -2.09 -5.91
C MET A 129 -9.03 -1.78 -6.33
N ARG A 130 -9.23 -1.26 -7.55
CA ARG A 130 -10.57 -1.05 -8.11
C ARG A 130 -11.35 -2.35 -8.18
N ARG A 131 -10.72 -3.42 -8.68
CA ARG A 131 -11.35 -4.74 -8.84
C ARG A 131 -11.78 -5.30 -7.48
N LEU A 132 -10.90 -5.27 -6.49
CA LEU A 132 -11.14 -5.78 -5.15
C LEU A 132 -12.20 -4.97 -4.41
N LEU A 133 -12.12 -3.65 -4.45
CA LEU A 133 -13.07 -2.79 -3.75
C LEU A 133 -14.48 -2.90 -4.35
N ALA A 134 -14.59 -3.00 -5.68
CA ALA A 134 -15.88 -3.17 -6.36
C ALA A 134 -16.56 -4.52 -6.03
N ALA A 135 -15.78 -5.55 -5.67
CA ALA A 135 -16.32 -6.82 -5.21
C ALA A 135 -16.91 -6.72 -3.79
N THR A 136 -16.39 -5.82 -2.96
CA THR A 136 -16.81 -5.63 -1.55
C THR A 136 -17.89 -4.56 -1.40
N LEU A 137 -17.74 -3.42 -2.07
CA LEU A 137 -18.62 -2.25 -1.97
C LEU A 137 -19.16 -1.89 -3.35
N ARG A 138 -20.44 -2.21 -3.59
CA ARG A 138 -21.10 -1.88 -4.85
C ARG A 138 -21.19 -0.36 -5.04
N GLY A 139 -20.89 0.08 -6.26
CA GLY A 139 -20.93 1.49 -6.63
C GLY A 139 -19.70 2.30 -6.20
N CYS A 140 -18.68 1.67 -5.61
CA CYS A 140 -17.44 2.36 -5.29
C CYS A 140 -16.66 2.77 -6.55
N ARG A 141 -15.78 3.75 -6.40
CA ARG A 141 -14.92 4.29 -7.46
C ARG A 141 -13.51 4.37 -6.94
N VAL A 142 -12.54 3.91 -7.72
CA VAL A 142 -11.11 4.04 -7.43
C VAL A 142 -10.44 4.68 -8.64
N ARG A 143 -9.74 5.80 -8.41
CA ARG A 143 -9.09 6.62 -9.44
C ARG A 143 -7.88 7.34 -8.83
N ARG A 144 -7.12 8.09 -9.64
CA ARG A 144 -6.15 9.06 -9.13
C ARG A 144 -6.90 10.28 -8.55
N PHE A 145 -6.24 11.17 -7.82
CA PHE A 145 -6.89 12.37 -7.26
C PHE A 145 -7.65 13.17 -8.32
N VAL A 146 -8.90 13.52 -8.01
CA VAL A 146 -9.79 14.33 -8.85
C VAL A 146 -10.48 15.42 -8.04
N GLU A 147 -10.96 15.09 -6.84
CA GLU A 147 -11.75 16.01 -6.03
C GLU A 147 -10.86 17.08 -5.37
N PRO A 148 -11.12 18.38 -5.57
CA PRO A 148 -10.39 19.43 -4.89
C PRO A 148 -10.72 19.45 -3.38
N ASP A 149 -9.81 20.01 -2.58
CA ASP A 149 -10.02 20.33 -1.17
C ASP A 149 -10.34 19.15 -0.23
N ILE A 150 -10.07 17.91 -0.66
CA ILE A 150 -10.12 16.73 0.22
C ILE A 150 -8.78 16.58 0.96
N PRO A 151 -8.77 16.47 2.29
CA PRO A 151 -7.55 16.19 3.04
C PRO A 151 -6.86 14.92 2.55
N GLN A 152 -5.56 15.03 2.26
CA GLN A 152 -4.75 13.94 1.76
C GLN A 152 -3.99 13.28 2.91
N THR A 153 -4.09 11.95 3.00
CA THR A 153 -3.25 11.16 3.89
C THR A 153 -2.08 10.56 3.10
N THR A 154 -0.97 10.27 3.78
CA THR A 154 0.16 9.59 3.16
C THR A 154 0.49 8.34 3.96
N PHE A 155 0.65 7.22 3.27
CA PHE A 155 1.14 5.97 3.86
C PHE A 155 2.49 5.61 3.25
N VAL A 156 3.47 5.43 4.13
CA VAL A 156 4.79 4.90 3.79
C VAL A 156 4.98 3.62 4.61
N PRO A 157 5.10 2.44 3.96
CA PRO A 157 5.44 1.21 4.66
C PRO A 157 6.85 1.35 5.24
N GLU A 158 7.01 1.03 6.53
CA GLU A 158 8.28 1.09 7.27
C GLU A 158 9.28 0.03 6.81
#